data_AF-A0A8J4X2Q0-F1
#
_entry.id   AF-A0A8J4X2Q0-F1
#
_cell.length_a   1.000
_cell.length_b   1.000
_cell.length_c   1.000
_cell.angle_alpha   90.00
_cell.angle_beta   90.00
_cell.angle_gamma   90.00
#
_symmetry.space_group_name_H-M   'P 1'
#
loop_
_entity.id
_entity.type
_entity.pdbx_description
1 polymer ?
#
loop_
_entity_poly.entity_id
_entity_poly.type
_entity_poly.pdbx_seq_one_letter_code
_entity_poly.pdbx_strand_id
1 'polypeptide(L)' 'KTATFLDTCDFELENICGMIQGQGDQGDWERVSKATGGPDMDYSNMGRCT' A
#
# COMPACT_ATOMS: atom_id res chain seq x y z
N LYS A 1 5.36 29.66 5.51
CA LYS A 1 4.97 28.56 4.59
C LYS A 1 4.48 27.43 5.46
N THR A 2 3.19 27.09 5.39
CA THR A 2 2.54 26.11 6.27
C THR A 2 2.25 24.87 5.43
N ALA A 3 2.65 23.69 5.90
CA ALA A 3 2.29 22.42 5.28
C ALA A 3 1.13 21.82 6.07
N THR A 4 0.05 21.46 5.39
CA THR A 4 -1.06 20.72 5.98
C THR A 4 -0.86 19.25 5.66
N PHE A 5 -1.01 18.40 6.67
CA PHE A 5 -1.04 16.96 6.47
C PHE A 5 -2.31 16.59 5.69
N LEU A 6 -2.15 15.82 4.61
CA LEU A 6 -3.24 15.48 3.69
C LEU A 6 -3.74 14.05 3.92
N ASP A 7 -2.82 13.07 3.89
CA ASP A 7 -3.19 11.67 4.02
C ASP A 7 -1.99 10.79 4.43
N THR A 8 -2.26 9.66 5.08
CA THR A 8 -1.30 8.56 5.33
C THR A 8 -1.99 7.27 4.91
N CYS A 9 -1.30 6.47 4.10
CA CYS A 9 -1.77 5.16 3.70
C CYS A 9 -0.67 4.11 3.87
N ASP A 10 -0.95 3.08 4.67
CA ASP A 10 -0.04 2.00 5.03
C ASP A 10 -0.49 0.63 4.48
N PHE A 11 -1.61 0.58 3.76
CA PHE A 11 -2.21 -0.61 3.15
C PHE A 11 -2.72 -1.66 4.15
N GLU A 12 -2.91 -1.33 5.43
CA GLU A 12 -3.32 -2.31 6.45
C GLU A 12 -4.82 -2.66 6.39
N LEU A 13 -5.65 -1.74 5.92
CA LEU A 13 -7.09 -1.96 5.72
C LEU A 13 -7.40 -2.42 4.28
N GLU A 14 -8.43 -3.27 4.13
CA GLU A 14 -8.86 -3.80 2.83
C GLU A 14 -9.33 -2.74 1.84
N ASN A 15 -9.80 -1.60 2.33
CA ASN A 15 -10.22 -0.48 1.49
C ASN A 15 -9.04 0.32 0.92
N ILE A 16 -7.80 0.04 1.32
CA ILE A 16 -6.57 0.68 0.83
C ILE A 16 -6.69 2.20 0.83
N CYS A 17 -7.20 2.79 1.92
CA CYS A 17 -7.37 4.24 2.05
C CYS A 17 -8.25 4.88 0.96
N GLY A 18 -9.03 4.08 0.22
CA GLY A 18 -9.83 4.51 -0.91
C GLY A 18 -9.08 4.61 -2.25
N MET A 19 -7.86 4.07 -2.34
CA MET A 19 -7.07 4.07 -3.57
C MET A 19 -7.71 3.15 -4.62
N ILE A 20 -7.77 3.64 -5.86
CA ILE A 20 -8.27 2.89 -7.02
C ILE A 20 -7.19 2.77 -8.08
N GLN A 21 -7.13 1.63 -8.75
CA GLN A 21 -6.29 1.45 -9.93
C GLN A 21 -7.05 1.89 -11.18
N GLY A 22 -6.34 2.51 -12.13
CA GLY A 22 -6.90 2.88 -13.43
C GLY A 22 -7.25 1.64 -14.25
N GLN A 23 -8.08 1.80 -15.28
CA GLN A 23 -8.41 0.72 -16.22
C GLN A 23 -7.70 0.92 -17.56
N GLY A 24 -7.40 -0.18 -18.25
CA GLY A 24 -6.97 -0.17 -19.65
C GLY A 24 -5.46 -0.21 -19.88
N ASP A 25 -4.67 -0.34 -18.83
CA ASP A 25 -3.28 -0.80 -18.94
C ASP A 25 -3.19 -2.33 -18.78
N GLN A 26 -1.97 -2.86 -18.80
CA GLN A 26 -1.69 -4.30 -18.67
C GLN A 26 -1.12 -4.67 -17.30
N GLY A 27 -0.95 -3.70 -16.40
CA GLY A 27 -0.15 -3.86 -15.19
C GLY A 27 -0.96 -3.48 -13.97
N ASP A 28 -1.42 -4.49 -13.25
CA ASP A 28 -2.22 -4.29 -12.05
C ASP A 28 -1.35 -4.22 -10.79
N TRP A 29 -1.71 -3.33 -9.87
CA TRP A 29 -1.15 -3.33 -8.52
C TRP A 29 -1.86 -4.38 -7.67
N GLU A 30 -1.09 -5.27 -7.06
CA GLU A 30 -1.59 -6.27 -6.13
C GLU A 30 -1.23 -5.89 -4.69
N ARG A 31 -2.21 -5.96 -3.79
CA ARG A 31 -1.97 -5.86 -2.34
C ARG A 31 -1.52 -7.21 -1.82
N VAL A 32 -0.24 -7.32 -1.47
CA VAL A 32 0.39 -8.56 -1.00
C VAL A 32 1.21 -8.29 0.25
N SER A 33 1.37 -9.30 1.11
CA SER A 33 2.22 -9.21 2.31
C SER A 33 3.71 -9.52 2.04
N LYS A 34 4.01 -10.04 0.84
CA LYS A 34 5.36 -10.37 0.34
C LYS A 34 5.34 -10.51 -1.18
N ALA A 35 6.49 -10.30 -1.82
CA ALA A 35 6.63 -10.41 -3.27
C ALA A 35 7.73 -11.41 -3.68
N THR A 36 7.54 -12.05 -4.83
CA THR A 36 8.57 -12.89 -5.45
C THR A 36 9.76 -12.02 -5.85
N GLY A 37 10.96 -12.37 -5.39
CA GLY A 37 12.16 -11.52 -5.55
C GLY A 37 12.35 -10.49 -4.44
N GLY A 38 11.45 -10.46 -3.44
CA GLY A 38 11.49 -9.55 -2.31
C GLY A 38 10.63 -8.29 -2.52
N PRO A 39 10.27 -7.58 -1.44
CA PRO A 39 10.57 -7.90 -0.04
C PRO A 39 9.74 -9.10 0.47
N ASP A 40 10.23 -9.75 1.52
CA ASP A 40 9.56 -10.88 2.19
C ASP A 40 8.58 -10.43 3.29
N MET A 41 8.46 -9.11 3.50
CA MET A 41 7.62 -8.50 4.53
C MET A 41 7.18 -7.08 4.15
N ASP A 42 6.06 -6.65 4.72
CA ASP A 42 5.57 -5.26 4.70
C ASP A 42 6.39 -4.37 5.67
N TYR A 43 6.63 -3.11 5.30
CA TYR A 43 7.45 -2.16 6.06
C TYR A 43 6.67 -1.23 7.01
N SER A 44 5.34 -1.13 6.90
CA SER A 44 4.50 -0.26 7.73
C SER A 44 4.65 -0.59 9.21
N ASN A 45 4.73 -1.89 9.54
CA ASN A 45 4.92 -2.39 10.90
C ASN A 45 6.11 -3.34 11.04
N MET A 46 7.05 -3.32 10.09
CA MET A 46 8.11 -4.33 9.97
C MET A 46 7.51 -5.76 10.06
N GLY A 47 6.46 -6.02 9.27
CA GLY A 47 5.79 -7.32 9.18
C GLY A 47 5.00 -7.75 10.42
N ARG A 48 4.75 -6.84 11.38
CA ARG A 48 3.92 -7.14 12.56
C ARG A 48 2.47 -6.73 12.29
N CYS A 49 1.55 -7.69 12.24
CA CYS A 49 0.12 -7.38 12.19
C CYS A 49 -0.31 -6.75 13.53
N THR A 50 -0.97 -5.59 13.48
CA THR A 50 -1.68 -5.00 14.63
C THR A 50 -3.16 -5.31 14.59
#